data_AF-A0AAD9A629-F1
#
_entry.id   AF-A0AAD9A629-F1
#
_cell.length_a   1.000
_cell.length_b   1.000
_cell.length_c   1.000
_cell.angle_alpha   90.00
_cell.angle_beta   90.00
_cell.angle_gamma   90.00
#
_symmetry.space_group_name_H-M   'P 1'
#
loop_
_entity.id
_entity.type
_entity.pdbx_description
1 polymer ?
#
loop_
_entity_poly.entity_id
_entity_poly.type
_entity_poly.pdbx_seq_one_letter_code
_entity_poly.pdbx_strand_id
1 'polypeptide(L)'
;MTSISPTSPFHTLWKPAALPLFTGLLALLGAGDGLMNLTQPETGAGNFGLIPPSRASVSPAQFDAFHHALIKVKGARNLHMSASILGLLLYAQFSEACRASPAAREAVHRCVGIVLTLGTGVGLSGAFVIWEYVKSVKTESSRKEIEVGRAKAKAHFITSLPILALGLTQSFTLLLIPPSHTPTFLPKASNPLRQVIKMSAQPSSVDFTLHYVVPDDVDDLVRVHTAAFKMDQFSNLMLLGRADDAHENLMRKAIEGWVTAPEASLMKAIDSSGRVLGWACWIVKDATGGDRVAVAKAESKGGSSVDKAEGVETSAVEKKEEPPKEDPARALGGLMYKERVAMEERYMKGKRYAVLQGLATDPNYQRRGIATKLVQAGLEVIDLEGLACWIHASPSSYGVYAKVGFEEVGRNEYDLDEWASGGRQGDNRWGRYIFRHMLRKENPS
;
A
#
# COMPACT_ATOMS: atom_id res chain seq x y z
N MET A 1 -1.81 -37.48 -10.73
CA MET A 1 -2.37 -36.89 -9.50
C MET A 1 -3.14 -35.66 -9.92
N THR A 2 -4.44 -35.67 -9.69
CA THR A 2 -5.43 -34.70 -10.19
C THR A 2 -5.14 -33.29 -9.70
N SER A 3 -4.93 -32.38 -10.66
CA SER A 3 -4.87 -30.92 -10.48
C SER A 3 -6.22 -30.42 -10.00
N ILE A 4 -6.27 -29.90 -8.77
CA ILE A 4 -7.43 -29.20 -8.23
C ILE A 4 -7.26 -27.72 -8.61
N SER A 5 -8.03 -27.26 -9.60
CA SER A 5 -8.12 -25.84 -9.96
C SER A 5 -8.58 -25.01 -8.75
N PRO A 6 -7.95 -23.86 -8.42
CA PRO A 6 -8.43 -22.97 -7.37
C PRO A 6 -9.39 -21.93 -7.97
N THR A 7 -10.34 -22.33 -8.81
CA THR A 7 -11.55 -21.51 -8.97
C THR A 7 -12.42 -21.79 -7.75
N SER A 8 -12.06 -21.17 -6.63
CA SER A 8 -12.94 -21.15 -5.46
C SER A 8 -14.26 -20.51 -5.90
N PRO A 9 -15.39 -21.24 -5.90
CA PRO A 9 -16.69 -20.72 -6.34
C PRO A 9 -17.23 -19.60 -5.43
N PHE A 10 -16.47 -19.17 -4.43
CA PHE A 10 -16.86 -18.12 -3.48
C PHE A 10 -16.48 -16.70 -3.92
N HIS A 11 -15.53 -16.52 -4.85
CA HIS A 11 -15.14 -15.18 -5.32
C HIS A 11 -16.22 -14.48 -6.18
N THR A 12 -17.21 -15.22 -6.67
CA THR A 12 -18.33 -14.69 -7.47
C THR A 12 -19.54 -14.27 -6.64
N LEU A 13 -19.59 -14.57 -5.33
CA LEU A 13 -20.75 -14.25 -4.49
C LEU A 13 -20.71 -12.85 -3.86
N TRP A 14 -19.54 -12.21 -3.76
CA TRP A 14 -19.38 -10.97 -3.02
C TRP A 14 -18.76 -9.89 -3.90
N LYS A 15 -19.52 -8.81 -4.18
CA LYS A 15 -18.95 -7.57 -4.74
C LYS A 15 -17.88 -7.02 -3.77
N PRO A 16 -16.81 -6.35 -4.23
CA PRO A 16 -15.73 -5.87 -3.36
C PRO A 16 -16.19 -5.03 -2.15
N ALA A 17 -17.27 -4.24 -2.31
CA ALA A 17 -17.87 -3.45 -1.22
C ALA A 17 -18.76 -4.25 -0.26
N ALA A 18 -19.23 -5.44 -0.64
CA ALA A 18 -20.20 -6.21 0.13
C ALA A 18 -19.59 -6.82 1.39
N LEU A 19 -18.32 -7.26 1.33
CA LEU A 19 -17.67 -7.91 2.48
C LEU A 19 -17.41 -6.93 3.64
N PRO A 20 -16.85 -5.71 3.43
CA PRO A 20 -16.71 -4.72 4.50
C PRO A 20 -18.05 -4.30 5.10
N LEU A 21 -19.08 -4.12 4.27
CA LEU A 21 -20.42 -3.73 4.75
C LEU A 21 -21.05 -4.83 5.60
N PHE A 22 -20.99 -6.08 5.15
CA PHE A 22 -21.56 -7.20 5.88
C PHE A 22 -20.83 -7.47 7.19
N THR A 23 -19.49 -7.49 7.17
CA THR A 23 -18.68 -7.68 8.38
C THR A 23 -18.84 -6.51 9.36
N GLY A 24 -18.95 -5.27 8.85
CA GLY A 24 -19.29 -4.10 9.65
C GLY A 24 -20.66 -4.21 10.33
N LEU A 25 -21.68 -4.66 9.59
CA LEU A 25 -23.01 -4.91 10.15
C LEU A 25 -22.98 -5.98 11.25
N LEU A 26 -22.30 -7.10 11.01
CA LEU A 26 -22.12 -8.15 12.03
C LEU A 26 -21.43 -7.62 13.29
N ALA A 27 -20.41 -6.77 13.13
CA ALA A 27 -19.71 -6.14 14.25
C ALA A 27 -20.63 -5.22 15.06
N LEU A 28 -21.45 -4.39 14.38
CA LEU A 28 -22.42 -3.50 15.04
C LEU A 28 -23.51 -4.29 15.77
N LEU A 29 -24.04 -5.35 15.15
CA LEU A 29 -25.00 -6.24 15.79
C LEU A 29 -24.41 -6.93 17.02
N GLY A 30 -23.17 -7.43 16.92
CA GLY A 30 -22.46 -8.03 18.05
C GLY A 30 -22.19 -7.05 19.18
N ALA A 31 -21.81 -5.81 18.87
CA ALA A 31 -21.61 -4.75 19.86
C ALA A 31 -22.92 -4.36 20.56
N GLY A 32 -24.01 -4.21 19.79
CA GLY A 32 -25.36 -3.97 20.32
C GLY A 32 -25.84 -5.09 21.23
N ASP A 33 -25.69 -6.34 20.80
CA ASP A 33 -26.02 -7.51 21.61
C ASP A 33 -25.19 -7.56 22.90
N GLY A 34 -23.88 -7.31 22.81
CA GLY A 34 -22.99 -7.24 23.98
C GLY A 34 -23.44 -6.19 24.99
N LEU A 35 -23.76 -4.98 24.53
CA LEU A 35 -24.25 -3.89 25.39
C LEU A 35 -25.59 -4.22 26.03
N MET A 36 -26.51 -4.84 25.27
CA MET A 36 -27.79 -5.30 25.79
C MET A 36 -27.60 -6.39 26.86
N ASN A 37 -26.70 -7.36 26.66
CA ASN A 37 -26.42 -8.38 27.66
C ASN A 37 -25.81 -7.80 28.96
N LEU A 38 -25.04 -6.71 28.87
CA LEU A 38 -24.45 -6.04 30.04
C LEU A 38 -25.46 -5.16 30.80
N THR A 39 -26.38 -4.49 30.09
CA THR A 39 -27.31 -3.52 30.69
C THR A 39 -28.69 -4.09 30.98
N GLN A 40 -29.15 -5.05 30.18
CA GLN A 40 -30.46 -5.69 30.21
C GLN A 40 -30.32 -7.21 29.98
N PRO A 41 -29.71 -7.96 30.92
CA PRO A 41 -29.30 -9.35 30.70
C PRO A 41 -30.45 -10.30 30.35
N GLU A 42 -31.66 -10.06 30.88
CA GLU A 42 -32.85 -10.87 30.56
C GLU A 42 -33.29 -10.69 29.09
N THR A 43 -33.36 -9.43 28.64
CA THR A 43 -33.66 -9.10 27.23
C THR A 43 -32.55 -9.61 26.29
N GLY A 44 -31.29 -9.42 26.67
CA GLY A 44 -30.13 -9.89 25.90
C GLY A 44 -30.09 -11.41 25.75
N ALA A 45 -30.41 -12.16 26.80
CA ALA A 45 -30.55 -13.62 26.72
C ALA A 45 -31.69 -14.04 25.77
N GLY A 46 -32.78 -13.27 25.75
CA GLY A 46 -33.91 -13.47 24.84
C GLY A 46 -33.52 -13.46 23.36
N ASN A 47 -32.52 -12.69 22.95
CA ASN A 47 -32.02 -12.69 21.57
C ASN A 47 -31.45 -14.05 21.11
N PHE A 48 -31.06 -14.90 22.06
CA PHE A 48 -30.60 -16.28 21.81
C PHE A 48 -31.69 -17.33 22.05
N GLY A 49 -32.94 -16.90 22.21
CA GLY A 49 -34.06 -17.78 22.56
C GLY A 49 -34.03 -18.26 24.01
N LEU A 50 -33.21 -17.64 24.88
CA LEU A 50 -33.13 -17.97 26.29
C LEU A 50 -34.00 -17.01 27.10
N ILE A 51 -35.25 -17.40 27.28
CA ILE A 51 -36.21 -16.64 28.09
C ILE A 51 -36.08 -17.09 29.56
N PRO A 52 -35.86 -16.16 30.52
CA PRO A 52 -35.81 -16.52 31.93
C PRO A 52 -37.12 -17.17 32.39
N PRO A 53 -37.07 -18.34 33.06
CA PRO A 53 -38.28 -18.97 33.57
C PRO A 53 -38.89 -18.14 34.72
N SER A 54 -40.22 -18.15 34.82
CA SER A 54 -40.93 -17.41 35.87
C SER A 54 -40.53 -17.88 37.26
N ARG A 55 -40.10 -16.96 38.12
CA ARG A 55 -39.72 -17.26 39.50
C ARG A 55 -40.85 -17.88 40.33
N ALA A 56 -42.11 -17.66 39.95
CA ALA A 56 -43.26 -18.19 40.66
C ALA A 56 -43.55 -19.68 40.37
N SER A 57 -43.05 -20.20 39.25
CA SER A 57 -43.39 -21.56 38.77
C SER A 57 -42.20 -22.38 38.31
N VAL A 58 -40.98 -21.85 38.37
CA VAL A 58 -39.77 -22.54 37.92
C VAL A 58 -39.41 -23.71 38.84
N SER A 59 -39.24 -24.90 38.27
CA SER A 59 -38.62 -26.02 38.99
C SER A 59 -37.10 -25.83 39.08
N PRO A 60 -36.42 -26.37 40.11
CA PRO A 60 -34.96 -26.31 40.20
C PRO A 60 -34.25 -26.80 38.93
N ALA A 61 -34.74 -27.88 38.31
CA ALA A 61 -34.17 -28.42 37.07
C ALA A 61 -34.30 -27.44 35.88
N GLN A 62 -35.41 -26.72 35.76
CA GLN A 62 -35.59 -25.70 34.71
C GLN A 62 -34.69 -24.49 34.95
N PHE A 63 -34.54 -24.08 36.21
CA PHE A 63 -33.65 -22.99 36.60
C PHE A 63 -32.18 -23.34 36.29
N ASP A 64 -31.73 -24.53 36.67
CA ASP A 64 -30.39 -25.04 36.37
C ASP A 64 -30.15 -25.16 34.86
N ALA A 65 -31.14 -25.66 34.10
CA ALA A 65 -31.04 -25.76 32.65
C ALA A 65 -30.82 -24.40 31.99
N PHE A 66 -31.56 -23.37 32.44
CA PHE A 66 -31.39 -21.99 31.97
C PHE A 66 -29.98 -21.45 32.29
N HIS A 67 -29.50 -21.61 33.52
CA HIS A 67 -28.16 -21.18 33.90
C HIS A 67 -27.05 -21.93 33.16
N HIS A 68 -27.19 -23.25 33.00
CA HIS A 68 -26.26 -24.04 32.20
C HIS A 68 -26.24 -23.62 30.74
N ALA A 69 -27.37 -23.24 30.15
CA ALA A 69 -27.42 -22.72 28.79
C ALA A 69 -26.60 -21.42 28.67
N LEU A 70 -26.77 -20.46 29.58
CA LEU A 70 -25.98 -19.22 29.59
C LEU A 70 -24.48 -19.48 29.74
N ILE A 71 -24.09 -20.42 30.61
CA ILE A 71 -22.69 -20.83 30.79
C ILE A 71 -22.14 -21.46 29.51
N LYS A 72 -22.90 -22.33 28.85
CA LYS A 72 -22.51 -22.98 27.59
C LYS A 72 -22.36 -21.97 26.45
N VAL A 73 -23.25 -20.97 26.34
CA VAL A 73 -23.13 -19.89 25.35
C VAL A 73 -21.83 -19.10 25.57
N LYS A 74 -21.52 -18.74 26.82
CA LYS A 74 -20.23 -18.11 27.18
C LYS A 74 -19.04 -18.99 26.79
N GLY A 75 -19.12 -20.29 27.07
CA GLY A 75 -18.09 -21.27 26.68
C GLY A 75 -17.88 -21.34 25.17
N ALA A 76 -18.97 -21.39 24.39
CA ALA A 76 -18.94 -21.40 22.94
C ALA A 76 -18.30 -20.13 22.37
N ARG A 77 -18.68 -18.94 22.88
CA ARG A 77 -18.07 -17.66 22.46
C ARG A 77 -16.55 -17.66 22.71
N ASN A 78 -16.11 -18.10 23.90
CA ASN A 78 -14.69 -18.18 24.23
C ASN A 78 -13.92 -19.15 23.33
N LEU A 79 -14.51 -20.33 23.04
CA LEU A 79 -13.90 -21.32 22.17
C LEU A 79 -13.67 -20.77 20.76
N HIS A 80 -14.69 -20.14 20.17
CA HIS A 80 -14.60 -19.60 18.80
C HIS A 80 -13.66 -18.38 18.72
N MET A 81 -13.69 -17.49 19.72
CA MET A 81 -12.74 -16.37 19.79
C MET A 81 -11.29 -16.87 19.87
N SER A 82 -11.04 -17.92 20.67
CA SER A 82 -9.72 -18.53 20.79
C SER A 82 -9.30 -19.21 19.48
N ALA A 83 -10.22 -19.88 18.79
CA ALA A 83 -9.99 -20.50 17.49
C ALA A 83 -9.64 -19.45 16.41
N SER A 84 -10.27 -18.27 16.44
CA SER A 84 -9.93 -17.16 15.54
C SER A 84 -8.50 -16.67 15.73
N ILE A 85 -8.07 -16.47 16.99
CA ILE A 85 -6.68 -16.06 17.29
C ILE A 85 -5.71 -17.16 16.85
N LEU A 86 -6.00 -18.42 17.18
CA LEU A 86 -5.18 -19.55 16.76
C LEU A 86 -5.08 -19.65 15.24
N GLY A 87 -6.19 -19.46 14.53
CA GLY A 87 -6.23 -19.44 13.07
C GLY A 87 -5.32 -18.36 12.48
N LEU A 88 -5.35 -17.14 13.04
CA LEU A 88 -4.44 -16.06 12.62
C LEU A 88 -2.97 -16.40 12.86
N LEU A 89 -2.64 -17.00 14.02
CA LEU A 89 -1.27 -17.42 14.34
C LEU A 89 -0.78 -18.54 13.43
N LEU A 90 -1.62 -19.54 13.17
CA LEU A 90 -1.30 -20.63 12.24
C LEU A 90 -1.14 -20.09 10.82
N TYR A 91 -1.97 -19.15 10.39
CA TYR A 91 -1.86 -18.50 9.10
C TYR A 91 -0.55 -17.69 8.98
N ALA A 92 -0.20 -16.89 10.00
CA ALA A 92 1.06 -16.14 10.03
C ALA A 92 2.29 -17.05 9.93
N GLN A 93 2.24 -18.22 10.59
CA GLN A 93 3.36 -19.14 10.67
C GLN A 93 3.48 -20.06 9.44
N PHE A 94 2.35 -20.52 8.91
CA PHE A 94 2.32 -21.64 7.95
C PHE A 94 1.71 -21.30 6.59
N SER A 95 1.20 -20.09 6.35
CA SER A 95 0.76 -19.72 5.00
C SER A 95 1.95 -19.43 4.10
N GLU A 96 1.84 -19.83 2.83
CA GLU A 96 2.84 -19.47 1.80
C GLU A 96 2.94 -17.96 1.63
N ALA A 97 1.81 -17.25 1.68
CA ALA A 97 1.76 -15.79 1.59
C ALA A 97 2.60 -15.11 2.69
N CYS A 98 2.47 -15.53 3.95
CA CYS A 98 3.27 -14.95 5.05
C CYS A 98 4.73 -15.41 5.05
N ARG A 99 5.03 -16.61 4.52
CA ARG A 99 6.42 -17.05 4.32
C ARG A 99 7.11 -16.29 3.19
N ALA A 100 6.39 -16.00 2.12
CA ALA A 100 6.90 -15.30 0.95
C ALA A 100 7.03 -13.79 1.18
N SER A 101 6.14 -13.19 1.98
CA SER A 101 6.11 -11.74 2.21
C SER A 101 6.21 -11.38 3.69
N PRO A 102 7.32 -10.73 4.12
CA PRO A 102 7.43 -10.16 5.46
C PRO A 102 6.35 -9.14 5.78
N ALA A 103 5.87 -8.38 4.77
CA ALA A 103 4.80 -7.42 4.94
C ALA A 103 3.45 -8.09 5.23
N ALA A 104 3.13 -9.18 4.53
CA ALA A 104 1.92 -9.96 4.80
C ALA A 104 1.95 -10.56 6.21
N ARG A 105 3.09 -11.11 6.64
CA ARG A 105 3.27 -11.63 8.00
C ARG A 105 3.11 -10.55 9.05
N GLU A 106 3.74 -9.39 8.86
CA GLU A 106 3.61 -8.23 9.74
C GLU A 106 2.15 -7.74 9.84
N ALA A 107 1.42 -7.69 8.73
CA ALA A 107 0.01 -7.32 8.73
C ALA A 107 -0.83 -8.29 9.59
N VAL A 108 -0.59 -9.60 9.50
CA VAL A 108 -1.28 -10.60 10.34
C VAL A 108 -0.89 -10.44 11.81
N HIS A 109 0.37 -10.17 12.12
CA HIS A 109 0.82 -9.89 13.51
C HIS A 109 0.14 -8.64 14.09
N ARG A 110 -0.01 -7.57 13.30
CA ARG A 110 -0.78 -6.39 13.71
C ARG A 110 -2.24 -6.70 13.97
N CYS A 111 -2.88 -7.52 13.12
CA CYS A 111 -4.24 -7.98 13.37
C CYS A 111 -4.35 -8.75 14.69
N VAL A 112 -3.40 -9.65 14.98
CA VAL A 112 -3.33 -10.35 16.28
C VAL A 112 -3.16 -9.34 17.43
N GLY A 113 -2.28 -8.35 17.27
CA GLY A 113 -2.09 -7.28 18.25
C GLY A 113 -3.38 -6.52 18.56
N ILE A 114 -4.12 -6.12 17.52
CA ILE A 114 -5.40 -5.41 17.66
C ILE A 114 -6.41 -6.28 18.41
N VAL A 115 -6.52 -7.56 18.04
CA VAL A 115 -7.42 -8.52 18.69
C VAL A 115 -7.06 -8.73 20.16
N LEU A 116 -5.77 -8.85 20.50
CA LEU A 116 -5.32 -8.98 21.89
C LEU A 116 -5.60 -7.71 22.69
N THR A 117 -5.35 -6.54 22.11
CA THR A 117 -5.57 -5.23 22.75
C THR A 117 -7.05 -5.05 23.09
N LEU A 118 -7.93 -5.19 22.10
CA LEU A 118 -9.38 -5.07 22.29
C LEU A 118 -9.93 -6.21 23.17
N GLY A 119 -9.37 -7.41 23.02
CA GLY A 119 -9.74 -8.60 23.78
C GLY A 119 -9.48 -8.50 25.28
N THR A 120 -8.61 -7.58 25.73
CA THR A 120 -8.40 -7.33 27.17
C THR A 120 -9.67 -6.82 27.85
N GLY A 121 -10.56 -6.16 27.10
CA GLY A 121 -11.90 -5.78 27.54
C GLY A 121 -12.71 -6.96 28.07
N VAL A 122 -12.53 -8.19 27.55
CA VAL A 122 -13.23 -9.39 28.03
C VAL A 122 -12.83 -9.72 29.48
N GLY A 123 -11.52 -9.66 29.77
CA GLY A 123 -11.01 -9.91 31.12
C GLY A 123 -11.40 -8.83 32.11
N LEU A 124 -11.30 -7.56 31.71
CA LEU A 124 -11.64 -6.40 32.55
C LEU A 124 -13.13 -6.31 32.84
N SER A 125 -13.98 -6.44 31.82
CA SER A 125 -15.44 -6.46 32.01
C SER A 125 -15.90 -7.66 32.83
N GLY A 126 -15.30 -8.85 32.61
CA GLY A 126 -15.56 -10.02 33.43
C GLY A 126 -15.19 -9.81 34.91
N ALA A 127 -14.03 -9.20 35.19
CA ALA A 127 -13.62 -8.85 36.54
C ALA A 127 -14.60 -7.87 37.21
N PHE A 128 -15.05 -6.85 36.46
CA PHE A 128 -16.04 -5.89 36.93
C PHE A 128 -17.38 -6.54 37.27
N VAL A 129 -17.92 -7.39 36.39
CA VAL A 129 -19.19 -8.11 36.60
C VAL A 129 -19.10 -9.03 37.83
N ILE A 130 -17.99 -9.76 38.00
CA ILE A 130 -17.78 -10.60 39.18
C ILE A 130 -17.70 -9.75 40.45
N TRP A 131 -17.03 -8.61 40.39
CA TRP A 131 -16.92 -7.69 41.53
C TRP A 131 -18.28 -7.12 41.95
N GLU A 132 -19.12 -6.68 41.01
CA GLU A 132 -20.49 -6.23 41.26
C GLU A 132 -21.33 -7.36 41.87
N TYR A 133 -21.26 -8.58 41.31
CA TYR A 133 -21.96 -9.74 41.87
C TYR A 133 -21.56 -10.00 43.32
N VAL A 134 -20.25 -10.05 43.61
CA VAL A 134 -19.74 -10.29 44.97
C VAL A 134 -20.21 -9.20 45.95
N LYS A 135 -20.29 -7.95 45.51
CA LYS A 135 -20.77 -6.82 46.33
C LYS A 135 -22.26 -6.91 46.63
N SER A 136 -23.05 -7.53 45.76
CA SER A 136 -24.50 -7.69 45.92
C SER A 136 -24.88 -8.76 46.96
N VAL A 137 -23.99 -9.73 47.24
CA VAL A 137 -24.22 -10.82 48.20
C VAL A 137 -23.89 -10.37 49.63
N LYS A 138 -24.83 -10.54 50.58
CA LYS A 138 -24.72 -10.00 51.96
C LYS A 138 -24.82 -11.03 53.09
N THR A 139 -24.90 -12.33 52.79
CA THR A 139 -25.16 -13.37 53.80
C THR A 139 -23.91 -14.14 54.21
N GLU A 140 -23.85 -14.56 55.48
CA GLU A 140 -22.74 -15.33 56.04
C GLU A 140 -22.55 -16.71 55.38
N SER A 141 -23.63 -17.28 54.84
CA SER A 141 -23.63 -18.53 54.06
C SER A 141 -22.84 -18.45 52.74
N SER A 142 -22.55 -17.25 52.23
CA SER A 142 -21.88 -17.04 50.94
C SER A 142 -20.41 -16.63 51.07
N ARG A 143 -19.81 -16.76 52.26
CA ARG A 143 -18.42 -16.35 52.52
C ARG A 143 -17.43 -16.95 51.51
N LYS A 144 -17.58 -18.24 51.20
CA LYS A 144 -16.74 -18.95 50.22
C LYS A 144 -16.93 -18.43 48.80
N GLU A 145 -18.16 -18.11 48.40
CA GLU A 145 -18.48 -17.57 47.07
C GLU A 145 -17.86 -16.19 46.88
N ILE A 146 -17.96 -15.33 47.91
CA ILE A 146 -17.34 -14.00 47.96
C ILE A 146 -15.83 -14.09 47.83
N GLU A 147 -15.19 -15.01 48.56
CA GLU A 147 -13.75 -15.21 48.51
C GLU A 147 -13.29 -15.65 47.11
N VAL A 148 -13.94 -16.67 46.54
CA VAL A 148 -13.65 -17.16 45.18
C VAL A 148 -13.86 -16.05 44.15
N GLY A 149 -14.96 -15.31 44.25
CA GLY A 149 -15.28 -14.22 43.34
C GLY A 149 -14.23 -13.11 43.36
N ARG A 150 -13.81 -12.64 44.55
CA ARG A 150 -12.73 -11.64 44.68
C ARG A 150 -11.42 -12.14 44.10
N ALA A 151 -11.05 -13.39 44.40
CA ALA A 151 -9.83 -13.98 43.89
C ALA A 151 -9.84 -14.05 42.35
N LYS A 152 -10.96 -14.46 41.75
CA LYS A 152 -11.09 -14.55 40.29
C LYS A 152 -11.17 -13.19 39.61
N ALA A 153 -11.88 -12.21 40.18
CA ALA A 153 -11.88 -10.84 39.66
C ALA A 153 -10.47 -10.24 39.64
N LYS A 154 -9.72 -10.40 40.75
CA LYS A 154 -8.31 -9.97 40.84
C LYS A 154 -7.44 -10.70 39.81
N ALA A 155 -7.59 -12.01 39.67
CA ALA A 155 -6.84 -12.80 38.70
C ALA A 155 -7.09 -12.31 37.26
N HIS A 156 -8.35 -12.10 36.87
CA HIS A 156 -8.71 -11.59 35.55
C HIS A 156 -8.09 -10.21 35.27
N PHE A 157 -8.16 -9.30 36.23
CA PHE A 157 -7.52 -7.98 36.12
C PHE A 157 -6.01 -8.11 35.90
N ILE A 158 -5.31 -8.89 36.73
CA ILE A 158 -3.86 -9.10 36.64
C ILE A 158 -3.48 -9.73 35.30
N THR A 159 -4.19 -10.77 34.86
CA THR A 159 -3.89 -11.45 33.59
C THR A 159 -4.16 -10.58 32.37
N SER A 160 -5.02 -9.56 32.49
CA SER A 160 -5.32 -8.66 31.37
C SER A 160 -4.18 -7.70 31.06
N LEU A 161 -3.33 -7.36 32.06
CA LEU A 161 -2.21 -6.45 31.88
C LEU A 161 -1.13 -6.96 30.88
N PRO A 162 -0.58 -8.19 31.01
CA PRO A 162 0.39 -8.68 30.05
C PRO A 162 -0.22 -8.91 28.66
N ILE A 163 -1.51 -9.28 28.58
CA ILE A 163 -2.21 -9.40 27.29
C ILE A 163 -2.33 -8.04 26.61
N LEU A 164 -2.64 -6.99 27.37
CA LEU A 164 -2.72 -5.62 26.86
C LEU A 164 -1.35 -5.14 26.38
N ALA A 165 -0.31 -5.36 27.17
CA ALA A 165 1.06 -5.00 26.80
C ALA A 165 1.51 -5.74 25.52
N LEU A 166 1.25 -7.05 25.43
CA LEU A 166 1.54 -7.83 24.23
C LEU A 166 0.73 -7.34 23.02
N GLY A 167 -0.55 -7.06 23.20
CA GLY A 167 -1.41 -6.53 22.16
C GLY A 167 -0.90 -5.18 21.63
N LEU A 168 -0.57 -4.26 22.53
CA LEU A 168 -0.09 -2.92 22.16
C LEU A 168 1.27 -3.00 21.46
N THR A 169 2.20 -3.83 21.94
CA THR A 169 3.52 -4.00 21.29
C THR A 169 3.43 -4.60 19.89
N GLN A 170 2.50 -5.51 19.65
CA GLN A 170 2.26 -6.11 18.34
C GLN A 170 1.44 -5.20 17.41
N SER A 171 0.59 -4.33 17.97
CA SER A 171 -0.23 -3.36 17.19
C SER A 171 0.55 -2.11 16.80
N PHE A 172 1.43 -1.67 17.72
CA PHE A 172 2.25 -0.48 17.62
C PHE A 172 3.71 -0.89 17.76
N THR A 173 4.30 -1.39 16.68
CA THR A 173 5.75 -1.39 16.56
C THR A 173 6.22 0.08 16.53
N LEU A 174 6.39 0.68 17.71
CA LEU A 174 7.02 1.99 17.97
C LEU A 174 8.52 1.88 17.64
N LEU A 175 9.13 2.73 16.82
CA LEU A 175 9.46 4.16 17.09
C LEU A 175 10.31 4.44 18.35
N LEU A 176 10.75 3.43 19.12
CA LEU A 176 11.53 3.66 20.36
C LEU A 176 12.62 2.60 20.62
N ILE A 177 13.61 2.45 19.73
CA ILE A 177 14.95 1.95 20.12
C ILE A 177 16.00 2.74 19.31
N PRO A 178 16.80 3.65 19.91
CA PRO A 178 18.01 4.12 19.27
C PRO A 178 19.06 3.00 19.37
N PRO A 179 19.84 2.69 18.30
CA PRO A 179 21.03 1.88 18.48
C PRO A 179 22.09 2.73 19.18
N SER A 180 22.11 2.65 20.51
CA SER A 180 23.27 2.99 21.30
C SER A 180 24.35 1.94 21.06
N HIS A 181 25.16 2.13 20.03
CA HIS A 181 26.52 1.59 20.00
C HIS A 181 27.44 2.70 19.54
N THR A 182 27.95 3.46 20.52
CA THR A 182 29.19 4.21 20.40
C THR A 182 30.35 3.21 20.42
N PRO A 183 31.11 3.01 19.32
CA PRO A 183 32.43 2.42 19.43
C PRO A 183 33.39 3.55 19.82
N THR A 184 33.83 3.51 21.07
CA THR A 184 34.98 4.28 21.53
C THR A 184 36.19 3.87 20.69
N PHE A 185 36.65 4.76 19.81
CA PHE A 185 37.95 4.62 19.15
C PHE A 185 38.85 5.75 19.61
N LEU A 186 40.02 5.37 20.14
CA LEU A 186 41.38 5.86 19.84
C LEU A 186 42.34 5.27 20.91
N PRO A 187 43.66 5.18 20.68
CA PRO A 187 44.41 5.16 19.42
C PRO A 187 45.52 4.08 19.36
N LYS A 188 46.02 3.76 18.17
CA LYS A 188 47.48 3.67 17.95
C LYS A 188 47.84 3.82 16.48
N ALA A 189 48.78 4.73 16.25
CA ALA A 189 49.35 5.10 14.97
C ALA A 189 50.42 4.10 14.50
N SER A 190 50.56 3.92 13.18
CA SER A 190 51.81 4.17 12.43
C SER A 190 51.73 3.72 10.96
N ASN A 191 51.58 4.70 10.06
CA ASN A 191 52.32 4.97 8.80
C ASN A 191 52.52 3.89 7.69
N PRO A 192 52.89 4.28 6.45
CA PRO A 192 52.12 3.91 5.25
C PRO A 192 52.97 3.24 4.16
N LEU A 193 52.31 3.00 3.01
CA LEU A 193 52.84 2.86 1.64
C LEU A 193 52.75 1.47 0.98
N ARG A 194 51.98 1.51 -0.12
CA ARG A 194 52.07 0.75 -1.38
C ARG A 194 51.71 -0.75 -1.36
N GLN A 195 50.53 -1.07 -1.92
CA GLN A 195 50.50 -1.84 -3.18
C GLN A 195 49.15 -1.77 -3.92
N VAL A 196 49.22 -1.11 -5.08
CA VAL A 196 48.58 -1.36 -6.38
C VAL A 196 47.65 -2.59 -6.52
N ILE A 197 46.41 -2.29 -6.94
CA ILE A 197 45.44 -3.06 -7.76
C ILE A 197 44.95 -4.42 -7.22
N LYS A 198 43.70 -4.38 -6.73
CA LYS A 198 42.64 -5.30 -7.16
C LYS A 198 41.30 -4.56 -7.15
N MET A 199 40.76 -4.29 -8.34
CA MET A 199 39.36 -3.92 -8.51
C MET A 199 38.50 -5.10 -8.04
N SER A 200 38.03 -5.01 -6.80
CA SER A 200 36.96 -5.83 -6.26
C SER A 200 35.81 -4.89 -5.96
N ALA A 201 34.94 -4.69 -6.95
CA ALA A 201 33.63 -4.12 -6.73
C ALA A 201 32.81 -5.11 -5.89
N GLN A 202 32.81 -4.92 -4.57
CA GLN A 202 31.77 -5.43 -3.68
C GLN A 202 30.75 -4.30 -3.49
N PRO A 203 29.44 -4.59 -3.58
CA PRO A 203 28.43 -3.55 -3.52
C PRO A 203 28.35 -3.03 -2.09
N SER A 204 28.56 -1.74 -1.90
CA SER A 204 28.02 -1.05 -0.74
C SER A 204 26.49 -1.14 -0.82
N SER A 205 25.89 -2.17 -0.21
CA SER A 205 24.44 -2.21 -0.03
C SER A 205 24.09 -1.02 0.86
N VAL A 206 23.50 0.00 0.26
CA VAL A 206 22.75 0.96 1.05
C VAL A 206 21.58 0.18 1.57
N ASP A 207 21.50 0.01 2.88
CA ASP A 207 20.32 -0.57 3.49
C ASP A 207 19.17 0.41 3.31
N PHE A 208 18.11 -0.05 2.64
CA PHE A 208 16.89 0.71 2.44
C PHE A 208 15.67 -0.17 2.74
N THR A 209 14.58 0.47 3.10
CA THR A 209 13.29 -0.18 3.35
C THR A 209 12.22 0.41 2.44
N LEU A 210 11.21 -0.39 2.10
CA LEU A 210 10.10 0.03 1.25
C LEU A 210 8.89 0.39 2.11
N HIS A 211 8.24 1.51 1.78
CA HIS A 211 7.07 2.03 2.49
C HIS A 211 6.04 2.52 1.48
N TYR A 212 4.77 2.56 1.89
CA TYR A 212 3.76 3.28 1.13
C TYR A 212 4.02 4.78 1.17
N VAL A 213 3.64 5.47 0.10
CA VAL A 213 3.70 6.93 0.00
C VAL A 213 2.49 7.54 0.72
N VAL A 214 2.71 8.63 1.43
CA VAL A 214 1.69 9.48 2.06
C VAL A 214 1.74 10.89 1.45
N PRO A 215 0.69 11.72 1.62
CA PRO A 215 0.66 13.09 1.08
C PRO A 215 1.87 13.96 1.42
N ASP A 216 2.44 13.79 2.61
CA ASP A 216 3.61 14.58 3.05
C ASP A 216 4.90 14.24 2.29
N ASP A 217 4.93 13.15 1.51
CA ASP A 217 6.12 12.74 0.76
C ASP A 217 6.27 13.42 -0.61
N VAL A 218 5.27 14.17 -1.07
CA VAL A 218 5.19 14.71 -2.44
C VAL A 218 6.45 15.48 -2.81
N ASP A 219 6.94 16.35 -1.91
CA ASP A 219 8.15 17.15 -2.17
C ASP A 219 9.39 16.29 -2.39
N ASP A 220 9.53 15.22 -1.62
CA ASP A 220 10.65 14.28 -1.75
C ASP A 220 10.56 13.45 -3.04
N LEU A 221 9.36 13.02 -3.42
CA LEU A 221 9.12 12.29 -4.66
C LEU A 221 9.44 13.16 -5.88
N VAL A 222 9.00 14.42 -5.86
CA VAL A 222 9.29 15.42 -6.89
C VAL A 222 10.79 15.66 -6.98
N ARG A 223 11.47 15.90 -5.85
CA ARG A 223 12.93 16.08 -5.80
C ARG A 223 13.68 14.90 -6.43
N VAL A 224 13.31 13.67 -6.05
CA VAL A 224 13.95 12.46 -6.57
C VAL A 224 13.68 12.28 -8.06
N HIS A 225 12.47 12.54 -8.52
CA HIS A 225 12.10 12.41 -9.93
C HIS A 225 12.85 13.44 -10.79
N THR A 226 12.80 14.73 -10.42
CA THR A 226 13.52 15.79 -11.12
C THR A 226 15.02 15.51 -11.18
N ALA A 227 15.62 15.04 -10.09
CA ALA A 227 17.04 14.67 -10.08
C ALA A 227 17.36 13.47 -10.98
N ALA A 228 16.48 12.46 -11.03
CA ALA A 228 16.69 11.25 -11.82
C ALA A 228 16.62 11.50 -13.34
N PHE A 229 15.78 12.44 -13.79
CA PHE A 229 15.54 12.74 -15.21
C PHE A 229 16.35 13.92 -15.74
N LYS A 230 17.13 14.60 -14.89
CA LYS A 230 17.95 15.77 -15.27
C LYS A 230 18.89 15.51 -16.46
N MET A 231 19.43 14.29 -16.60
CA MET A 231 20.35 13.92 -17.68
C MET A 231 19.68 13.08 -18.79
N ASP A 232 18.38 12.85 -18.72
CA ASP A 232 17.66 12.07 -19.73
C ASP A 232 17.45 12.90 -21.01
N GLN A 233 17.89 12.37 -22.16
CA GLN A 233 17.91 13.11 -23.43
C GLN A 233 16.50 13.51 -23.90
N PHE A 234 15.55 12.58 -23.81
CA PHE A 234 14.16 12.83 -24.18
C PHE A 234 13.55 13.91 -23.29
N SER A 235 13.72 13.77 -21.96
CA SER A 235 13.21 14.74 -21.00
C SER A 235 13.78 16.15 -21.25
N ASN A 236 15.08 16.26 -21.52
CA ASN A 236 15.71 17.53 -21.86
C ASN A 236 15.18 18.12 -23.17
N LEU A 237 14.95 17.31 -24.20
CA LEU A 237 14.36 17.76 -25.47
C LEU A 237 12.95 18.33 -25.25
N MET A 238 12.12 17.64 -24.47
CA MET A 238 10.75 18.06 -24.15
C MET A 238 10.65 19.35 -23.34
N LEU A 239 11.75 19.76 -22.70
CA LEU A 239 11.86 20.96 -21.87
C LEU A 239 12.58 22.11 -22.57
N LEU A 240 13.01 21.95 -23.82
CA LEU A 240 13.64 23.04 -24.58
C LEU A 240 12.72 24.25 -24.64
N GLY A 241 13.28 25.43 -24.36
CA GLY A 241 12.54 26.70 -24.36
C GLY A 241 11.52 26.86 -23.22
N ARG A 242 11.46 25.94 -22.26
CA ARG A 242 10.62 26.06 -21.06
C ARG A 242 11.39 26.66 -19.89
N ALA A 243 10.65 27.12 -18.88
CA ALA A 243 11.24 27.58 -17.62
C ALA A 243 11.97 26.43 -16.90
N ASP A 244 13.00 26.77 -16.12
CA ASP A 244 13.86 25.80 -15.43
C ASP A 244 13.09 24.89 -14.46
N ASP A 245 11.96 25.38 -13.91
CA ASP A 245 11.08 24.66 -12.99
C ASP A 245 9.95 23.90 -13.69
N ALA A 246 9.86 23.92 -15.03
CA ALA A 246 8.76 23.34 -15.78
C ALA A 246 8.60 21.84 -15.56
N HIS A 247 9.71 21.10 -15.45
CA HIS A 247 9.69 19.67 -15.16
C HIS A 247 9.19 19.39 -13.74
N GLU A 248 9.68 20.16 -12.77
CA GLU A 248 9.28 20.02 -11.37
C GLU A 248 7.78 20.26 -11.19
N ASN A 249 7.26 21.35 -11.77
CA ASN A 249 5.85 21.70 -11.72
C ASN A 249 4.95 20.65 -12.38
N LEU A 250 5.38 20.10 -13.53
CA LEU A 250 4.64 19.05 -14.23
C LEU A 250 4.60 17.76 -13.40
N MET A 251 5.74 17.35 -12.84
CA MET A 251 5.83 16.14 -12.03
C MET A 251 5.10 16.27 -10.70
N ARG A 252 5.17 17.44 -10.04
CA ARG A 252 4.39 17.74 -8.84
C ARG A 252 2.91 17.51 -9.06
N LYS A 253 2.35 18.10 -10.12
CA LYS A 253 0.93 17.94 -10.48
C LYS A 253 0.55 16.47 -10.74
N ALA A 254 1.42 15.70 -11.39
CA ALA A 254 1.18 14.28 -11.64
C ALA A 254 1.21 13.46 -10.33
N ILE A 255 2.23 13.68 -9.50
CA ILE A 255 2.40 12.97 -8.23
C ILE A 255 1.26 13.29 -7.25
N GLU A 256 0.86 14.55 -7.10
CA GLU A 256 -0.30 14.94 -6.29
C GLU A 256 -1.60 14.26 -6.77
N GLY A 257 -1.78 14.16 -8.09
CA GLY A 257 -2.88 13.42 -8.69
C GLY A 257 -2.86 11.94 -8.34
N TRP A 258 -1.70 11.28 -8.42
CA TRP A 258 -1.57 9.86 -8.11
C TRP A 258 -1.70 9.55 -6.63
N VAL A 259 -1.16 10.39 -5.74
CA VAL A 259 -1.25 10.21 -4.29
C VAL A 259 -2.70 10.24 -3.79
N THR A 260 -3.58 10.95 -4.51
CA THR A 260 -5.00 11.07 -4.16
C THR A 260 -5.91 10.12 -4.95
N ALA A 261 -5.36 9.40 -5.93
CA ALA A 261 -6.13 8.51 -6.80
C ALA A 261 -6.33 7.12 -6.14
N PRO A 262 -7.57 6.66 -5.94
CA PRO A 262 -7.84 5.36 -5.29
C PRO A 262 -7.34 4.16 -6.10
N GLU A 263 -7.19 4.30 -7.42
CA GLU A 263 -6.67 3.28 -8.32
C GLU A 263 -5.13 3.21 -8.37
N ALA A 264 -4.44 4.16 -7.74
CA ALA A 264 -2.99 4.26 -7.73
C ALA A 264 -2.38 3.62 -6.48
N SER A 265 -1.28 2.90 -6.66
CA SER A 265 -0.47 2.31 -5.60
C SER A 265 0.96 2.83 -5.70
N LEU A 266 1.38 3.60 -4.70
CA LEU A 266 2.68 4.25 -4.67
C LEU A 266 3.54 3.70 -3.53
N MET A 267 4.79 3.36 -3.86
CA MET A 267 5.78 2.92 -2.89
C MET A 267 7.05 3.75 -3.01
N LYS A 268 7.69 4.01 -1.88
CA LYS A 268 8.98 4.71 -1.76
C LYS A 268 10.02 3.81 -1.08
N ALA A 269 11.28 4.01 -1.43
CA ALA A 269 12.43 3.44 -0.75
C ALA A 269 13.08 4.53 0.11
N ILE A 270 13.31 4.24 1.39
CA ILE A 270 13.97 5.17 2.33
C ILE A 270 15.24 4.54 2.92
N ASP A 271 16.26 5.35 3.17
CA ASP A 271 17.43 4.94 3.95
C ASP A 271 17.17 4.97 5.46
N SER A 272 18.19 4.62 6.26
CA SER A 272 18.14 4.64 7.72
C SER A 272 17.91 6.02 8.35
N SER A 273 18.12 7.11 7.60
CA SER A 273 17.84 8.48 8.04
C SER A 273 16.41 8.93 7.74
N GLY A 274 15.66 8.12 6.98
CA GLY A 274 14.32 8.46 6.49
C GLY A 274 14.32 9.16 5.13
N ARG A 275 15.47 9.36 4.50
CA ARG A 275 15.56 10.06 3.21
C ARG A 275 15.00 9.20 2.09
N VAL A 276 14.13 9.76 1.26
CA VAL A 276 13.63 9.08 0.06
C VAL A 276 14.74 8.94 -0.99
N LEU A 277 14.98 7.69 -1.38
CA LEU A 277 15.99 7.28 -2.36
C LEU A 277 15.39 6.95 -3.74
N GLY A 278 14.11 6.62 -3.79
CA GLY A 278 13.42 6.18 -5.01
C GLY A 278 11.96 5.91 -4.74
N TRP A 279 11.16 5.85 -5.81
CA TRP A 279 9.73 5.57 -5.71
C TRP A 279 9.17 4.97 -7.00
N ALA A 280 8.02 4.31 -6.89
CA ALA A 280 7.26 3.74 -7.99
C ALA A 280 5.76 4.01 -7.83
N CYS A 281 5.04 4.10 -8.94
CA CYS A 281 3.59 4.28 -9.00
C CYS A 281 2.96 3.32 -10.01
N TRP A 282 2.09 2.44 -9.52
CA TRP A 282 1.26 1.54 -10.33
C TRP A 282 -0.17 2.06 -10.37
N ILE A 283 -0.86 1.86 -11.48
CA ILE A 283 -2.30 2.10 -11.60
C ILE A 283 -2.97 0.83 -12.13
N VAL A 284 -4.07 0.41 -11.52
CA VAL A 284 -4.92 -0.65 -12.05
C VAL A 284 -6.02 -0.04 -12.93
N LYS A 285 -6.10 -0.50 -14.18
CA LYS A 285 -7.11 -0.09 -15.16
C LYS A 285 -8.10 -1.22 -15.39
N ASP A 286 -9.39 -0.90 -15.43
CA ASP A 286 -10.47 -1.86 -15.66
C ASP A 286 -10.78 -2.10 -17.16
N ALA A 287 -11.43 -3.23 -17.43
CA ALA A 287 -11.73 -3.73 -18.78
C ALA A 287 -12.59 -2.80 -19.65
N THR A 288 -13.38 -1.92 -19.04
CA THR A 288 -14.24 -0.94 -19.74
C THR A 288 -13.49 0.32 -20.14
N GLY A 289 -12.20 0.45 -19.83
CA GLY A 289 -11.45 1.69 -20.09
C GLY A 289 -12.02 2.88 -19.33
N GLY A 290 -12.50 2.63 -18.11
CA GLY A 290 -13.11 3.61 -17.22
C GLY A 290 -12.14 4.73 -16.83
N ASP A 291 -12.42 5.89 -17.41
CA ASP A 291 -11.99 7.26 -17.13
C ASP A 291 -10.50 7.65 -17.04
N ARG A 292 -10.12 8.37 -18.10
CA ARG A 292 -9.27 9.57 -18.12
C ARG A 292 -9.16 10.27 -16.74
N VAL A 293 -7.91 10.39 -16.26
CA VAL A 293 -7.23 11.51 -15.57
C VAL A 293 -6.19 10.86 -14.64
N ALA A 294 -4.87 10.98 -14.82
CA ALA A 294 -4.09 12.15 -14.44
C ALA A 294 -2.67 12.16 -15.08
N VAL A 295 -2.58 12.18 -16.41
CA VAL A 295 -1.39 12.71 -17.14
C VAL A 295 -1.85 13.50 -18.37
N ALA A 296 -2.98 13.10 -18.96
CA ALA A 296 -3.54 13.69 -20.18
C ALA A 296 -3.90 15.19 -20.09
N LYS A 297 -4.01 15.79 -18.88
CA LYS A 297 -4.31 17.23 -18.73
C LYS A 297 -3.08 18.10 -18.42
N ALA A 298 -1.91 17.51 -18.14
CA ALA A 298 -0.67 18.26 -17.90
C ALA A 298 0.18 18.35 -19.18
N GLU A 299 0.22 17.29 -19.98
CA GLU A 299 1.05 17.25 -21.20
C GLU A 299 0.36 17.85 -22.43
N SER A 300 -0.98 17.95 -22.47
CA SER A 300 -1.73 18.49 -23.62
C SER A 300 -2.34 19.89 -23.42
N LYS A 301 -2.41 20.40 -22.18
CA LYS A 301 -3.03 21.71 -21.85
C LYS A 301 -2.05 22.74 -21.26
N GLY A 302 -0.78 22.70 -21.65
CA GLY A 302 0.07 23.89 -21.58
C GLY A 302 -0.23 24.78 -22.79
N GLY A 303 -1.04 25.82 -22.61
CA GLY A 303 -1.29 26.84 -23.64
C GLY A 303 -2.68 26.80 -24.25
N SER A 304 -3.68 27.22 -23.50
CA SER A 304 -4.75 28.08 -24.02
C SER A 304 -5.68 28.49 -22.87
N SER A 305 -5.44 29.70 -22.33
CA SER A 305 -6.47 30.65 -21.89
C SER A 305 -5.76 31.88 -21.33
N VAL A 306 -5.59 32.89 -22.17
CA VAL A 306 -5.49 34.28 -21.68
C VAL A 306 -6.81 34.92 -22.01
N ASP A 307 -7.43 35.47 -20.96
CA ASP A 307 -8.71 36.15 -20.99
C ASP A 307 -8.69 37.34 -21.96
N LYS A 308 -9.82 37.49 -22.66
CA LYS A 308 -10.15 38.68 -23.43
C LYS A 308 -10.26 39.89 -22.50
N ALA A 309 -9.53 40.95 -22.82
CA ALA A 309 -9.96 42.32 -22.55
C ALA A 309 -9.78 43.13 -23.84
N GLU A 310 -10.82 43.87 -24.18
CA GLU A 310 -11.08 44.55 -25.44
C GLU A 310 -10.20 45.79 -25.65
N GLY A 311 -9.98 46.16 -26.92
CA GLY A 311 -9.85 47.57 -27.31
C GLY A 311 -8.85 47.88 -28.43
N VAL A 312 -9.41 48.36 -29.54
CA VAL A 312 -8.82 49.20 -30.61
C VAL A 312 -8.43 48.49 -31.91
N GLU A 313 -9.27 48.75 -32.92
CA GLU A 313 -9.09 48.52 -34.34
C GLU A 313 -7.85 49.24 -34.88
N THR A 314 -7.16 48.65 -35.86
CA THR A 314 -6.96 49.27 -37.19
C THR A 314 -6.24 48.37 -38.19
N SER A 315 -6.81 48.36 -39.39
CA SER A 315 -6.21 48.13 -40.72
C SER A 315 -5.46 46.83 -41.02
N ALA A 316 -6.09 46.07 -41.92
CA ALA A 316 -5.57 44.95 -42.66
C ALA A 316 -4.31 45.28 -43.47
N VAL A 317 -3.30 44.41 -43.34
CA VAL A 317 -2.34 44.08 -44.39
C VAL A 317 -2.27 42.57 -44.44
N GLU A 318 -2.74 41.98 -45.54
CA GLU A 318 -2.58 40.54 -45.82
C GLU A 318 -1.09 40.20 -45.94
N LYS A 319 -0.51 39.69 -44.84
CA LYS A 319 0.59 38.74 -44.93
C LYS A 319 -0.01 37.36 -44.84
N LYS A 320 0.26 36.52 -45.83
CA LYS A 320 0.19 35.06 -45.68
C LYS A 320 1.19 34.67 -44.60
N GLU A 321 0.77 34.72 -43.34
CA GLU A 321 1.48 34.07 -42.26
C GLU A 321 1.27 32.57 -42.43
N GLU A 322 2.37 31.85 -42.68
CA GLU A 322 2.40 30.42 -42.43
C GLU A 322 1.85 30.17 -41.02
N PRO A 323 1.03 29.13 -40.81
CA PRO A 323 0.58 28.79 -39.47
C PRO A 323 1.81 28.70 -38.55
N PRO A 324 1.74 29.21 -37.30
CA PRO A 324 2.89 29.21 -36.41
C PRO A 324 3.44 27.78 -36.34
N LYS A 325 4.70 27.62 -36.75
CA LYS A 325 5.38 26.31 -36.76
C LYS A 325 5.24 25.73 -35.36
N GLU A 326 4.50 24.62 -35.27
CA GLU A 326 4.24 23.92 -34.02
C GLU A 326 5.59 23.61 -33.35
N ASP A 327 5.73 23.90 -32.05
CA ASP A 327 6.94 23.61 -31.27
C ASP A 327 7.36 22.14 -31.51
N PRO A 328 8.52 21.86 -32.12
CA PRO A 328 8.93 20.50 -32.49
C PRO A 328 8.95 19.54 -31.30
N ALA A 329 9.30 20.02 -30.10
CA ALA A 329 9.25 19.22 -28.88
C ALA A 329 7.80 18.83 -28.53
N ARG A 330 6.86 19.78 -28.63
CA ARG A 330 5.43 19.53 -28.42
C ARG A 330 4.86 18.55 -29.45
N ALA A 331 5.22 18.71 -30.73
CA ALA A 331 4.79 17.82 -31.81
C ALA A 331 5.29 16.39 -31.58
N LEU A 332 6.58 16.23 -31.21
CA LEU A 332 7.14 14.93 -30.85
C LEU A 332 6.42 14.33 -29.65
N GLY A 333 6.23 15.08 -28.56
CA GLY A 333 5.51 14.60 -27.38
C GLY A 333 4.09 14.11 -27.70
N GLY A 334 3.37 14.83 -28.58
CA GLY A 334 2.06 14.43 -29.05
C GLY A 334 2.08 13.14 -29.87
N LEU A 335 3.04 12.98 -30.77
CA LEU A 335 3.26 11.76 -31.55
C LEU A 335 3.54 10.57 -30.63
N MET A 336 4.50 10.73 -29.71
CA MET A 336 4.92 9.69 -28.76
C MET A 336 3.77 9.27 -27.86
N TYR A 337 2.97 10.22 -27.37
CA TYR A 337 1.76 9.93 -26.61
C TYR A 337 0.78 9.08 -27.42
N LYS A 338 0.51 9.46 -28.66
CA LYS A 338 -0.44 8.74 -29.54
C LYS A 338 0.02 7.31 -29.81
N GLU A 339 1.29 7.12 -30.11
CA GLU A 339 1.87 5.79 -30.37
C GLU A 339 1.88 4.92 -29.10
N ARG A 340 2.20 5.52 -27.95
CA ARG A 340 2.13 4.88 -26.64
C ARG A 340 0.74 4.32 -26.35
N VAL A 341 -0.29 5.16 -26.49
CA VAL A 341 -1.69 4.79 -26.26
C VAL A 341 -2.14 3.71 -27.26
N ALA A 342 -1.78 3.83 -28.53
CA ALA A 342 -2.15 2.84 -29.54
C ALA A 342 -1.55 1.46 -29.26
N MET A 343 -0.31 1.41 -28.76
CA MET A 343 0.33 0.16 -28.35
C MET A 343 -0.33 -0.42 -27.10
N GLU A 344 -0.56 0.38 -26.06
CA GLU A 344 -1.27 -0.08 -24.86
C GLU A 344 -2.67 -0.64 -25.22
N GLU A 345 -3.45 0.07 -26.04
CA GLU A 345 -4.77 -0.38 -26.47
C GLU A 345 -4.68 -1.72 -27.24
N ARG A 346 -3.70 -1.87 -28.15
CA ARG A 346 -3.54 -3.10 -28.94
C ARG A 346 -3.42 -4.35 -28.08
N TYR A 347 -2.73 -4.29 -26.94
CA TYR A 347 -2.46 -5.46 -26.10
C TYR A 347 -3.44 -5.61 -24.93
N MET A 348 -3.96 -4.49 -24.42
CA MET A 348 -4.68 -4.45 -23.14
C MET A 348 -6.17 -4.16 -23.27
N LYS A 349 -6.68 -3.84 -24.47
CA LYS A 349 -8.11 -3.58 -24.69
C LYS A 349 -8.99 -4.73 -24.19
N GLY A 350 -10.02 -4.36 -23.43
CA GLY A 350 -10.98 -5.32 -22.87
C GLY A 350 -10.46 -6.12 -21.68
N LYS A 351 -9.26 -5.83 -21.16
CA LYS A 351 -8.68 -6.51 -20.00
C LYS A 351 -8.60 -5.57 -18.81
N ARG A 352 -8.68 -6.13 -17.60
CA ARG A 352 -8.22 -5.46 -16.38
C ARG A 352 -6.71 -5.71 -16.25
N TYR A 353 -5.91 -4.68 -15.98
CA TYR A 353 -4.45 -4.78 -15.94
C TYR A 353 -3.80 -3.69 -15.10
N ALA A 354 -2.56 -3.91 -14.70
CA ALA A 354 -1.75 -2.90 -14.03
C ALA A 354 -0.79 -2.21 -15.01
N VAL A 355 -0.60 -0.90 -14.86
CA VAL A 355 0.37 -0.12 -15.62
C VAL A 355 1.29 0.66 -14.69
N LEU A 356 2.60 0.61 -14.94
CA LEU A 356 3.56 1.42 -14.18
C LEU A 356 3.61 2.83 -14.78
N GLN A 357 3.20 3.84 -14.01
CA GLN A 357 3.14 5.23 -14.43
C GLN A 357 4.38 6.03 -14.03
N GLY A 358 5.02 5.67 -12.91
CA GLY A 358 6.18 6.37 -12.39
C GLY A 358 7.20 5.40 -11.82
N LEU A 359 8.48 5.64 -12.12
CA LEU A 359 9.61 4.98 -11.47
C LEU A 359 10.80 5.93 -11.48
N ALA A 360 11.32 6.26 -10.30
CA ALA A 360 12.51 7.08 -10.18
C ALA A 360 13.42 6.57 -9.06
N THR A 361 14.72 6.78 -9.22
CA THR A 361 15.73 6.53 -8.19
C THR A 361 16.73 7.66 -8.24
N ASP A 362 17.01 8.23 -7.07
CA ASP A 362 17.99 9.30 -6.89
C ASP A 362 19.31 8.89 -7.56
N PRO A 363 19.90 9.74 -8.43
CA PRO A 363 21.06 9.37 -9.23
C PRO A 363 22.24 8.89 -8.38
N ASN A 364 22.39 9.37 -7.15
CA ASN A 364 23.47 8.94 -6.24
C ASN A 364 23.27 7.52 -5.70
N TYR A 365 22.06 6.99 -5.80
CA TYR A 365 21.64 5.70 -5.26
C TYR A 365 21.22 4.70 -6.36
N GLN A 366 21.34 5.08 -7.64
CA GLN A 366 21.12 4.18 -8.76
C GLN A 366 22.13 3.02 -8.78
N ARG A 367 21.81 1.97 -9.54
CA ARG A 367 22.62 0.74 -9.67
C ARG A 367 22.81 -0.05 -8.37
N ARG A 368 22.04 0.25 -7.32
CA ARG A 368 21.99 -0.47 -6.04
C ARG A 368 20.76 -1.38 -5.87
N GLY A 369 20.01 -1.61 -6.95
CA GLY A 369 18.83 -2.50 -6.95
C GLY A 369 17.52 -1.88 -6.45
N ILE A 370 17.52 -0.60 -6.06
CA ILE A 370 16.33 0.11 -5.53
C ILE A 370 15.15 0.04 -6.50
N ALA A 371 15.34 0.45 -7.76
CA ALA A 371 14.30 0.38 -8.78
C ALA A 371 13.73 -1.03 -8.98
N THR A 372 14.61 -2.05 -9.02
CA THR A 372 14.18 -3.46 -9.13
C THR A 372 13.32 -3.88 -7.94
N LYS A 373 13.71 -3.50 -6.71
CA LYS A 373 12.96 -3.83 -5.50
C LYS A 373 11.60 -3.12 -5.43
N LEU A 374 11.54 -1.86 -5.85
CA LEU A 374 10.27 -1.12 -5.96
C LEU A 374 9.31 -1.76 -6.96
N VAL A 375 9.82 -2.17 -8.13
CA VAL A 375 9.01 -2.86 -9.14
C VAL A 375 8.55 -4.23 -8.62
N GLN A 376 9.44 -5.02 -8.01
CA GLN A 376 9.08 -6.32 -7.41
C GLN A 376 7.98 -6.20 -6.35
N ALA A 377 8.07 -5.22 -5.45
CA ALA A 377 7.06 -5.03 -4.42
C ALA A 377 5.67 -4.72 -4.99
N GLY A 378 5.59 -3.93 -6.07
CA GLY A 378 4.32 -3.73 -6.77
C GLY A 378 3.82 -5.00 -7.46
N LEU A 379 4.72 -5.75 -8.12
CA LEU A 379 4.37 -7.02 -8.77
C LEU A 379 3.83 -8.07 -7.80
N GLU A 380 4.31 -8.13 -6.55
CA GLU A 380 3.79 -9.06 -5.54
C GLU A 380 2.27 -8.90 -5.34
N VAL A 381 1.78 -7.65 -5.30
CA VAL A 381 0.35 -7.37 -5.15
C VAL A 381 -0.41 -7.66 -6.45
N ILE A 382 0.17 -7.27 -7.59
CA ILE A 382 -0.45 -7.44 -8.91
C ILE A 382 -0.59 -8.93 -9.28
N ASP A 383 0.41 -9.74 -8.91
CA ASP A 383 0.41 -11.20 -9.13
C ASP A 383 -0.69 -11.90 -8.32
N LEU A 384 -0.95 -11.44 -7.09
CA LEU A 384 -2.05 -11.96 -6.27
C LEU A 384 -3.41 -11.65 -6.88
N GLU A 385 -3.54 -10.55 -7.62
CA GLU A 385 -4.75 -10.19 -8.36
C GLU A 385 -4.87 -10.88 -9.72
N GLY A 386 -3.85 -11.66 -10.14
CA GLY A 386 -3.84 -12.35 -11.42
C GLY A 386 -3.88 -11.42 -12.63
N LEU A 387 -3.30 -10.22 -12.50
CA LEU A 387 -3.33 -9.21 -13.56
C LEU A 387 -2.08 -9.25 -14.44
N ALA A 388 -2.26 -8.99 -15.74
CA ALA A 388 -1.16 -8.64 -16.62
C ALA A 388 -0.63 -7.22 -16.28
N CYS A 389 0.66 -7.01 -16.55
CA CYS A 389 1.33 -5.73 -16.33
C CYS A 389 1.84 -5.13 -17.65
N TRP A 390 1.57 -3.85 -17.85
CA TRP A 390 2.02 -3.07 -19.00
C TRP A 390 3.00 -1.98 -18.58
N ILE A 391 4.11 -1.83 -19.33
CA ILE A 391 5.13 -0.80 -19.06
C ILE A 391 5.65 -0.19 -20.37
N HIS A 392 5.93 1.12 -20.30
CA HIS A 392 6.73 1.82 -21.29
C HIS A 392 8.13 2.10 -20.74
N ALA A 393 9.12 1.41 -21.28
CA ALA A 393 10.49 1.46 -20.79
C ALA A 393 11.36 2.43 -21.61
N SER A 394 11.99 3.37 -20.92
CA SER A 394 13.11 4.14 -21.44
C SER A 394 14.35 3.25 -21.66
N PRO A 395 15.37 3.72 -22.41
CA PRO A 395 16.62 2.98 -22.58
C PRO A 395 17.29 2.60 -21.25
N SER A 396 17.24 3.49 -20.26
CA SER A 396 17.85 3.30 -18.94
C SER A 396 17.07 2.33 -18.03
N SER A 397 15.76 2.19 -18.24
CA SER A 397 14.88 1.38 -17.38
C SER A 397 14.60 -0.03 -17.93
N TYR A 398 14.82 -0.27 -19.23
CA TYR A 398 14.62 -1.59 -19.87
C TYR A 398 15.23 -2.75 -19.06
N GLY A 399 16.49 -2.61 -18.64
CA GLY A 399 17.20 -3.66 -17.90
C GLY A 399 16.62 -3.93 -16.50
N VAL A 400 15.85 -3.01 -15.92
CA VAL A 400 15.13 -3.22 -14.66
C VAL A 400 13.95 -4.16 -14.90
N TYR A 401 13.14 -3.88 -15.93
CA TYR A 401 11.92 -4.63 -16.21
C TYR A 401 12.20 -6.03 -16.77
N ALA A 402 13.18 -6.16 -17.66
CA ALA A 402 13.58 -7.47 -18.20
C ALA A 402 14.00 -8.46 -17.09
N LYS A 403 14.67 -7.98 -16.04
CA LYS A 403 15.09 -8.81 -14.90
C LYS A 403 13.94 -9.36 -14.06
N VAL A 404 12.76 -8.75 -14.15
CA VAL A 404 11.59 -9.13 -13.33
C VAL A 404 10.48 -9.73 -14.20
N GLY A 405 10.83 -10.23 -15.38
CA GLY A 405 9.96 -11.05 -16.22
C GLY A 405 9.10 -10.29 -17.22
N PHE A 406 9.39 -9.02 -17.50
CA PHE A 406 8.77 -8.32 -18.62
C PHE A 406 9.41 -8.71 -19.95
N GLU A 407 8.58 -8.97 -20.95
CA GLU A 407 8.99 -9.24 -22.32
C GLU A 407 8.69 -8.01 -23.20
N GLU A 408 9.63 -7.67 -24.09
CA GLU A 408 9.38 -6.64 -25.09
C GLU A 408 8.41 -7.17 -26.15
N VAL A 409 7.30 -6.47 -26.34
CA VAL A 409 6.28 -6.79 -27.36
C VAL A 409 6.22 -5.78 -28.50
N GLY A 410 6.92 -4.65 -28.35
CA GLY A 410 7.11 -3.66 -29.41
C GLY A 410 8.05 -2.55 -28.99
N ARG A 411 8.41 -1.67 -29.92
CA ARG A 411 9.24 -0.48 -29.65
C ARG A 411 8.88 0.66 -30.60
N ASN A 412 9.11 1.89 -30.16
CA ASN A 412 9.18 3.07 -31.01
C ASN A 412 10.60 3.64 -30.94
N GLU A 413 11.14 4.01 -32.09
CA GLU A 413 12.46 4.61 -32.23
C GLU A 413 12.30 6.01 -32.80
N TYR A 414 12.92 7.00 -32.15
CA TYR A 414 12.87 8.39 -32.57
C TYR A 414 14.29 8.89 -32.77
N ASP A 415 14.57 9.46 -33.93
CA ASP A 415 15.80 10.23 -34.13
C ASP A 415 15.58 11.63 -33.56
N LEU A 416 16.09 11.89 -32.34
CA LEU A 416 15.84 13.15 -31.65
C LEU A 416 16.48 14.35 -32.38
N ASP A 417 17.45 14.11 -33.26
CA ASP A 417 18.05 15.17 -34.08
C ASP A 417 17.06 15.74 -35.11
N GLU A 418 16.05 14.97 -35.53
CA GLU A 418 14.99 15.46 -36.44
C GLU A 418 14.02 16.45 -35.77
N TRP A 419 13.96 16.42 -34.43
CA TRP A 419 12.97 17.17 -33.64
C TRP A 419 13.60 18.30 -32.82
N ALA A 420 14.93 18.37 -32.74
CA ALA A 420 15.63 19.49 -32.10
C ALA A 420 15.83 20.62 -33.12
N SER A 421 14.90 21.58 -33.20
CA SER A 421 15.11 22.79 -34.01
C SER A 421 16.30 23.58 -33.50
N GLY A 422 17.40 23.56 -34.26
CA GLY A 422 18.64 24.27 -33.94
C GLY A 422 19.72 23.40 -33.30
N GLY A 423 19.94 22.19 -33.84
CA GLY A 423 20.93 21.20 -33.39
C GLY A 423 22.18 21.77 -32.71
N ARG A 424 22.63 21.12 -31.63
CA ARG A 424 23.87 21.49 -30.94
C ARG A 424 25.01 21.56 -31.96
N GLN A 425 25.64 22.73 -32.11
CA GLN A 425 26.81 22.86 -32.98
C GLN A 425 27.93 21.92 -32.51
N GLY A 426 28.52 21.14 -33.44
CA GLY A 426 29.64 20.21 -33.19
C GLY A 426 29.23 18.73 -33.10
N ASP A 427 30.12 17.87 -32.59
CA ASP A 427 29.96 16.40 -32.49
C ASP A 427 28.85 15.92 -31.52
N ASN A 428 28.01 16.82 -30.99
CA ASN A 428 27.03 16.54 -29.94
C ASN A 428 25.61 16.34 -30.49
N ARG A 429 25.38 15.20 -31.16
CA ARG A 429 24.05 14.75 -31.59
C ARG A 429 23.16 14.35 -30.40
N TRP A 430 21.85 14.62 -30.50
CA TRP A 430 20.84 14.09 -29.56
C TRP A 430 20.72 12.58 -29.71
N GLY A 431 20.80 12.07 -30.94
CA GLY A 431 20.82 10.64 -31.23
C GLY A 431 19.46 9.97 -31.14
N ARG A 432 19.48 8.64 -31.27
CA ARG A 432 18.26 7.82 -31.26
C ARG A 432 17.80 7.51 -29.86
N TYR A 433 16.51 7.71 -29.61
CA TYR A 433 15.85 7.33 -28.37
C TYR A 433 14.83 6.23 -28.63
N ILE A 434 14.90 5.15 -27.85
CA ILE A 434 14.05 3.96 -28.04
C ILE A 434 13.17 3.79 -26.80
N PHE A 435 11.86 3.86 -27.00
CA PHE A 435 10.89 3.42 -26.01
C PHE A 435 10.46 1.99 -26.32
N ARG A 436 10.56 1.10 -25.33
CA ARG A 436 10.14 -0.29 -25.45
C ARG A 436 8.80 -0.50 -24.75
N HIS A 437 7.86 -1.12 -25.45
CA HIS A 437 6.59 -1.58 -24.89
C HIS A 437 6.80 -2.97 -24.34
N MET A 438 6.57 -3.13 -23.04
CA MET A 438 6.85 -4.37 -22.36
C MET A 438 5.59 -4.89 -21.66
N LEU A 439 5.37 -6.19 -21.82
CA LEU A 439 4.24 -6.92 -21.23
C LEU A 439 4.79 -8.00 -20.32
N ARG A 440 4.23 -8.08 -19.12
CA ARG A 440 4.34 -9.27 -18.28
C ARG A 440 2.94 -9.86 -18.19
N LYS A 441 2.76 -11.06 -18.74
CA LYS A 441 1.46 -11.76 -18.73
C LYS A 441 1.07 -12.09 -17.29
N GLU A 442 -0.23 -12.29 -17.04
CA GLU A 442 -0.67 -12.86 -15.78
C GLU A 442 0.07 -14.19 -15.52
N ASN A 443 0.50 -14.41 -14.28
CA ASN A 443 1.09 -15.71 -13.93
C ASN A 443 -0.01 -16.78 -14.09
N PRO A 444 0.25 -17.88 -14.83
CA PRO A 444 -0.67 -19.01 -14.84
C PRO A 444 -0.75 -19.54 -13.40
N SER A 445 -1.95 -19.45 -12.83
CA SER A 445 -2.24 -19.87 -11.45
C SER A 445 -2.24 -21.39 -11.31
#